data_AF-A0A3E0KKX9-F1
#
_entry.id   AF-A0A3E0KKX9-F1
#
_cell.length_a   1.000
_cell.length_b   1.000
_cell.length_c   1.000
_cell.angle_alpha   90.00
_cell.angle_beta   90.00
_cell.angle_gamma   90.00
#
_symmetry.space_group_name_H-M   'P 1'
#
loop_
_entity.id
_entity.type
_entity.pdbx_description
1 polymer ?
#
loop_
_entity_poly.entity_id
_entity_poly.type
_entity_poly.pdbx_seq_one_letter_code
_entity_poly.pdbx_strand_id
1 'polypeptide(L)'
;MSEEIRLKVRVLQRLSIAAYPDAMLVYLCGLLMGAVHRVHFVRDLTGAPIAVQINMGRARVWPTPPWQASVGGMDFPDPLTLASALAHRSEPICVKASFDGAEEDEEFQRVLVDSYADVVAGRTAGVVQAESRMEDLRSRIDRALDIYNEVRRLMEEGDEARRAELAVFQKMAQEELQACTRELRALELQVTQGNNA
;
A
#
# COMPACT_ATOMS: atom_id res chain seq x y z
N MET A 1 -16.61 19.54 -0.60
CA MET A 1 -16.04 18.26 -1.09
C MET A 1 -14.65 18.11 -0.47
N SER A 2 -14.41 17.04 0.29
CA SER A 2 -13.12 16.77 0.94
C SER A 2 -11.99 16.67 -0.09
N GLU A 3 -10.76 17.04 0.30
CA GLU A 3 -9.57 16.91 -0.52
C GLU A 3 -9.30 15.46 -0.94
N GLU A 4 -9.53 14.52 -0.03
CA GLU A 4 -9.42 13.08 -0.28
C GLU A 4 -10.39 12.62 -1.39
N ILE A 5 -11.63 13.10 -1.35
CA ILE A 5 -12.63 12.79 -2.38
C ILE A 5 -12.17 13.28 -3.75
N ARG A 6 -11.59 14.49 -3.82
CA ARG A 6 -11.04 15.02 -5.08
C ARG A 6 -9.90 14.16 -5.62
N LEU A 7 -9.00 13.70 -4.74
CA LEU A 7 -7.92 12.79 -5.13
C LEU A 7 -8.47 11.48 -5.68
N LYS A 8 -9.41 10.84 -4.97
CA LYS A 8 -10.05 9.60 -5.43
C LYS A 8 -10.72 9.75 -6.80
N VAL A 9 -11.44 10.86 -7.02
CA VAL A 9 -12.03 11.16 -8.34
C VAL A 9 -10.96 11.29 -9.41
N ARG A 10 -9.85 12.00 -9.16
CA ARG A 10 -8.75 12.14 -10.14
C ARG A 10 -8.11 10.80 -10.49
N VAL A 11 -7.88 9.95 -9.50
CA VAL A 11 -7.39 8.58 -9.71
C VAL A 11 -8.35 7.82 -10.62
N LEU A 12 -9.65 7.78 -10.30
CA LEU A 12 -10.65 7.09 -11.12
C LEU A 12 -10.78 7.66 -12.53
N GLN A 13 -10.63 8.97 -12.71
CA GLN A 13 -10.62 9.61 -14.02
C GLN A 13 -9.42 9.15 -14.88
N ARG A 14 -8.22 9.11 -14.30
CA ARG A 14 -7.02 8.63 -15.00
C ARG A 14 -7.15 7.16 -15.37
N LEU A 15 -7.65 6.33 -14.44
CA LEU A 15 -7.98 4.93 -14.73
C LEU A 15 -8.99 4.82 -15.87
N SER A 16 -10.05 5.63 -15.87
CA SER A 16 -11.04 5.64 -16.94
C SER A 16 -10.46 6.02 -18.31
N ILE A 17 -9.50 6.95 -18.36
CA ILE A 17 -8.82 7.34 -19.59
C ILE A 17 -7.92 6.20 -20.09
N ALA A 18 -7.17 5.58 -19.18
CA ALA A 18 -6.30 4.44 -19.50
C ALA A 18 -7.08 3.17 -19.90
N ALA A 19 -8.33 3.04 -19.44
CA ALA A 19 -9.20 1.93 -19.80
C ALA A 19 -9.69 1.97 -21.26
N TYR A 20 -9.67 3.12 -21.93
CA TYR A 20 -10.22 3.23 -23.29
C TYR A 20 -9.43 2.34 -24.28
N PRO A 21 -10.10 1.51 -25.12
CA PRO A 21 -11.54 1.53 -25.43
C PRO A 21 -12.43 0.51 -24.67
N ASP A 22 -12.00 -0.06 -23.56
CA ASP A 22 -12.81 -1.01 -22.77
C ASP A 22 -14.02 -0.30 -22.11
N ALA A 23 -15.18 -0.38 -22.76
CA ALA A 23 -16.41 0.27 -22.31
C ALA A 23 -16.87 -0.20 -20.92
N MET A 24 -16.60 -1.45 -20.54
CA MET A 24 -17.00 -2.00 -19.25
C MET A 24 -16.15 -1.42 -18.12
N LEU A 25 -14.84 -1.30 -18.33
CA LEU A 25 -13.96 -0.63 -17.38
C LEU A 25 -14.27 0.87 -17.26
N VAL A 26 -14.56 1.55 -18.37
CA VAL A 26 -14.98 2.96 -18.36
C VAL A 26 -16.27 3.12 -17.55
N TYR A 27 -17.26 2.25 -17.78
CA TYR A 27 -18.51 2.25 -17.00
C TYR A 27 -18.25 1.98 -15.51
N LEU A 28 -17.40 0.99 -15.18
CA LEU A 28 -17.03 0.67 -13.81
C LEU A 28 -16.38 1.87 -13.12
N CYS A 29 -15.44 2.56 -13.78
CA CYS A 29 -14.85 3.79 -13.25
C CYS A 29 -15.92 4.86 -13.01
N GLY A 30 -16.88 5.02 -13.94
CA GLY A 30 -18.03 5.91 -13.78
C GLY A 30 -18.91 5.58 -12.58
N LEU A 31 -19.22 4.30 -12.39
CA LEU A 31 -19.97 3.78 -11.25
C LEU A 31 -19.25 4.09 -9.92
N LEU A 32 -17.95 3.80 -9.85
CA LEU A 32 -17.12 4.09 -8.68
C LEU A 32 -17.03 5.59 -8.39
N MET A 33 -16.94 6.43 -9.43
CA MET A 33 -16.97 7.89 -9.26
C MET A 33 -18.31 8.37 -8.66
N GLY A 34 -19.44 7.78 -9.08
CA GLY A 34 -20.75 8.07 -8.49
C GLY A 34 -20.86 7.68 -7.01
N ALA A 35 -20.13 6.64 -6.59
CA ALA A 35 -20.07 6.15 -5.22
C ALA A 35 -18.78 6.52 -4.48
N VAL A 36 -18.04 7.55 -4.92
CA VAL A 36 -16.66 7.83 -4.47
C VAL A 36 -16.51 8.00 -2.95
N HIS A 37 -17.56 8.44 -2.27
CA HIS A 37 -17.59 8.59 -0.81
C HIS A 37 -17.43 7.25 -0.06
N ARG A 38 -17.74 6.13 -0.72
CA ARG A 38 -17.57 4.77 -0.19
C ARG A 38 -16.36 4.05 -0.79
N VAL A 39 -15.67 4.67 -1.75
CA VAL A 39 -14.53 4.04 -2.43
C VAL A 39 -13.28 4.22 -1.59
N HIS A 40 -12.56 3.11 -1.35
CA HIS A 40 -11.27 3.10 -0.68
C HIS A 40 -10.29 2.29 -1.53
N PHE A 41 -9.17 2.90 -1.90
CA PHE A 41 -8.13 2.17 -2.60
C PHE A 41 -7.32 1.36 -1.61
N VAL A 42 -7.17 0.06 -1.86
CA VAL A 42 -6.51 -0.88 -0.95
C VAL A 42 -5.49 -1.76 -1.67
N ARG A 43 -4.43 -2.18 -0.96
CA ARG A 43 -3.48 -3.18 -1.48
C ARG A 43 -4.02 -4.61 -1.37
N ASP A 44 -4.79 -4.88 -0.33
CA ASP A 44 -5.43 -6.16 -0.06
C ASP A 44 -6.96 -6.03 0.08
N LEU A 45 -7.68 -6.94 -0.58
CA LEU A 45 -9.15 -7.01 -0.60
C LEU A 45 -9.70 -7.95 0.49
N THR A 46 -8.84 -8.62 1.26
CA THR A 46 -9.25 -9.57 2.29
C THR A 46 -10.24 -8.96 3.27
N GLY A 47 -11.38 -9.64 3.47
CA GLY A 47 -12.42 -9.24 4.41
C GLY A 47 -13.32 -8.09 3.94
N ALA A 48 -13.08 -7.50 2.77
CA ALA A 48 -13.92 -6.42 2.26
C ALA A 48 -15.34 -6.92 1.93
N PRO A 49 -16.40 -6.20 2.36
CA PRO A 49 -17.78 -6.57 2.06
C PRO A 49 -18.10 -6.39 0.57
N ILE A 50 -17.46 -5.41 -0.06
CA ILE A 50 -17.49 -5.16 -1.50
C ILE A 50 -16.04 -5.02 -1.95
N ALA A 51 -15.58 -5.96 -2.77
CA ALA A 51 -14.23 -5.99 -3.30
C ALA A 51 -14.28 -5.77 -4.81
N VAL A 52 -13.45 -4.87 -5.33
CA VAL A 52 -13.29 -4.63 -6.76
C VAL A 52 -11.80 -4.66 -7.09
N GLN A 53 -11.41 -5.53 -8.01
CA GLN A 53 -10.06 -5.56 -8.55
C GLN A 53 -10.08 -5.00 -9.97
N ILE A 54 -9.13 -4.13 -10.31
CA ILE A 54 -8.95 -3.55 -11.64
C ILE A 54 -7.49 -3.75 -12.04
N ASN A 55 -7.26 -4.37 -13.20
CA ASN A 55 -5.93 -4.64 -13.75
C ASN A 55 -5.80 -3.96 -15.12
N MET A 56 -4.84 -3.05 -15.26
CA MET A 56 -4.57 -2.29 -16.48
C MET A 56 -3.11 -2.42 -16.94
N GLY A 57 -2.85 -2.05 -18.20
CA GLY A 57 -1.49 -2.02 -18.74
C GLY A 57 -0.79 -3.38 -18.68
N ARG A 58 0.50 -3.38 -18.32
CA ARG A 58 1.31 -4.61 -18.19
C ARG A 58 0.92 -5.46 -16.99
N ALA A 59 0.20 -4.91 -16.01
CA ALA A 59 -0.33 -5.68 -14.88
C ALA A 59 -1.43 -6.67 -15.31
N ARG A 60 -1.98 -6.51 -16.52
CA ARG A 60 -2.91 -7.48 -17.12
C ARG A 60 -2.16 -8.71 -17.64
N VAL A 61 -1.78 -9.60 -16.71
CA VAL A 61 -1.19 -10.90 -17.05
C VAL A 61 -2.32 -11.90 -17.29
N TRP A 62 -2.40 -12.41 -18.52
CA TRP A 62 -3.31 -13.51 -18.85
C TRP A 62 -3.06 -14.71 -17.91
N PRO A 63 -4.09 -15.34 -17.33
CA PRO A 63 -5.52 -15.29 -17.66
C PRO A 63 -6.37 -14.32 -16.81
N THR A 64 -5.75 -13.42 -16.05
CA THR A 64 -6.49 -12.54 -15.12
C THR A 64 -7.37 -11.55 -15.91
N PRO A 65 -8.69 -11.48 -15.63
CA PRO A 65 -9.57 -10.53 -16.32
C PRO A 65 -9.20 -9.07 -15.95
N PRO A 66 -9.56 -8.12 -16.83
CA PRO A 66 -9.26 -6.70 -16.63
C PRO A 66 -9.90 -6.12 -15.36
N TRP A 67 -10.97 -6.74 -14.88
CA TRP A 67 -11.54 -6.46 -13.58
C TRP A 67 -12.25 -7.70 -13.02
N GLN A 68 -12.47 -7.70 -11.71
CA GLN A 68 -13.33 -8.64 -10.99
C GLN A 68 -14.01 -7.88 -9.86
N ALA A 69 -15.18 -8.34 -9.43
CA ALA A 69 -15.80 -7.82 -8.22
C ALA A 69 -16.52 -8.91 -7.45
N SER A 70 -16.55 -8.76 -6.14
CA SER A 70 -17.37 -9.58 -5.25
C SER A 70 -18.14 -8.73 -4.25
N VAL A 71 -19.33 -9.19 -3.88
CA VAL A 71 -20.17 -8.58 -2.84
C VAL A 71 -20.63 -9.68 -1.90
N GLY A 72 -20.26 -9.57 -0.62
CA GLY A 72 -20.53 -10.62 0.37
C GLY A 72 -19.94 -11.98 0.00
N GLY A 73 -18.79 -11.99 -0.70
CA GLY A 73 -18.12 -13.20 -1.17
C GLY A 73 -18.71 -13.83 -2.44
N MET A 74 -19.75 -13.24 -3.04
CA MET A 74 -20.27 -13.67 -4.35
C MET A 74 -19.66 -12.85 -5.46
N ASP A 75 -19.11 -13.52 -6.48
CA ASP A 75 -18.53 -12.86 -7.66
C ASP A 75 -19.59 -12.33 -8.61
N PHE A 76 -19.29 -11.18 -9.24
CA PHE A 76 -20.17 -10.51 -10.18
C PHE A 76 -19.60 -10.56 -11.60
N PRO A 77 -20.37 -11.03 -12.59
CA PRO A 77 -19.86 -11.30 -13.93
C PRO A 77 -19.69 -10.04 -14.80
N ASP A 78 -20.43 -8.97 -14.50
CA ASP A 78 -20.43 -7.72 -15.27
C ASP A 78 -20.69 -6.47 -14.40
N PRO A 79 -20.23 -5.28 -14.82
CA PRO A 79 -20.41 -4.06 -14.03
C PRO A 79 -21.86 -3.58 -13.89
N LEU A 80 -22.78 -3.94 -14.80
CA LEU A 80 -24.19 -3.55 -14.69
C LEU A 80 -24.89 -4.33 -13.58
N THR A 81 -24.62 -5.64 -13.50
CA THR A 81 -25.10 -6.49 -12.40
C THR A 81 -24.51 -6.04 -11.07
N LEU A 82 -23.22 -5.67 -11.04
CA LEU A 82 -22.60 -5.05 -9.87
C LEU A 82 -23.33 -3.74 -9.46
N ALA A 83 -23.60 -2.84 -10.40
CA ALA A 83 -24.29 -1.57 -10.11
C ALA A 83 -25.65 -1.79 -9.43
N SER A 84 -26.39 -2.80 -9.88
CA SER A 84 -27.68 -3.19 -9.29
C SER A 84 -27.52 -3.70 -7.86
N ALA A 85 -26.50 -4.52 -7.61
CA ALA A 85 -26.19 -5.02 -6.26
C ALA A 85 -25.74 -3.91 -5.30
N LEU A 86 -25.03 -2.90 -5.80
CA LEU A 86 -24.56 -1.76 -5.00
C LEU A 86 -25.67 -0.77 -4.62
N ALA A 87 -26.76 -0.71 -5.40
CA ALA A 87 -27.82 0.28 -5.25
C ALA A 87 -28.52 0.25 -3.88
N HIS A 88 -28.50 -0.87 -3.17
CA HIS A 88 -29.15 -1.04 -1.86
C HIS A 88 -28.15 -1.31 -0.73
N ARG A 89 -26.87 -1.08 -1.00
CA ARG A 89 -25.75 -1.31 -0.09
C ARG A 89 -25.15 0.04 0.30
N SER A 90 -24.70 0.15 1.54
CA SER A 90 -24.01 1.34 2.06
C SER A 90 -22.60 1.04 2.54
N GLU A 91 -22.20 -0.23 2.50
CA GLU A 91 -20.89 -0.71 2.94
C GLU A 91 -19.75 -0.10 2.10
N PRO A 92 -18.52 -0.02 2.66
CA PRO A 92 -17.33 0.43 1.93
C PRO A 92 -17.03 -0.44 0.70
N ILE A 93 -16.58 0.20 -0.36
CA ILE A 93 -16.14 -0.41 -1.62
C ILE A 93 -14.61 -0.37 -1.64
N CYS A 94 -13.98 -1.51 -1.40
CA CYS A 94 -12.53 -1.65 -1.47
C CYS A 94 -12.11 -1.91 -2.92
N VAL A 95 -11.24 -1.06 -3.44
CA VAL A 95 -10.75 -1.12 -4.83
C VAL A 95 -9.26 -1.40 -4.83
N LYS A 96 -8.86 -2.54 -5.37
CA LYS A 96 -7.47 -2.85 -5.69
C LYS A 96 -7.22 -2.50 -7.15
N ALA A 97 -6.44 -1.47 -7.40
CA ALA A 97 -6.05 -1.06 -8.74
C ALA A 97 -4.60 -1.42 -9.00
N SER A 98 -4.33 -2.08 -10.12
CA SER A 98 -2.98 -2.41 -10.59
C SER A 98 -2.80 -1.87 -12.00
N PHE A 99 -1.85 -0.97 -12.18
CA PHE A 99 -1.58 -0.29 -13.45
C PHE A 99 -0.09 0.08 -13.54
N ASP A 100 0.37 0.39 -14.75
CA ASP A 100 1.76 0.78 -14.99
C ASP A 100 2.06 2.10 -14.27
N GLY A 101 3.09 2.12 -13.42
CA GLY A 101 3.48 3.31 -12.67
C GLY A 101 2.70 3.54 -11.36
N ALA A 102 1.92 2.56 -10.89
CA ALA A 102 1.08 2.73 -9.70
C ALA A 102 1.87 3.06 -8.42
N GLU A 103 3.08 2.52 -8.27
CA GLU A 103 3.92 2.80 -7.08
C GLU A 103 4.52 4.21 -7.13
N GLU A 104 4.74 4.75 -8.32
CA GLU A 104 5.29 6.10 -8.54
C GLU A 104 4.20 7.20 -8.59
N ASP A 105 2.92 6.84 -8.69
CA ASP A 105 1.82 7.79 -8.78
C ASP A 105 1.49 8.39 -7.40
N GLU A 106 2.02 9.58 -7.13
CA GLU A 106 1.83 10.29 -5.85
C GLU A 106 0.37 10.47 -5.45
N GLU A 107 -0.52 10.75 -6.40
CA GLU A 107 -1.95 10.96 -6.08
C GLU A 107 -2.63 9.66 -5.68
N PHE A 108 -2.24 8.54 -6.32
CA PHE A 108 -2.74 7.21 -5.97
C PHE A 108 -2.21 6.76 -4.61
N GLN A 109 -0.91 6.93 -4.36
CA GLN A 109 -0.28 6.55 -3.09
C GLN A 109 -0.89 7.33 -1.90
N ARG A 110 -1.30 8.58 -2.10
CA ARG A 110 -1.99 9.39 -1.06
C ARG A 110 -3.38 8.92 -0.67
N VAL A 111 -4.00 8.03 -1.45
CA VAL A 111 -5.35 7.50 -1.17
C VAL A 111 -5.36 5.99 -0.96
N LEU A 112 -4.19 5.35 -1.01
CA LEU A 112 -3.99 3.91 -0.91
C LEU A 112 -3.73 3.52 0.56
N VAL A 113 -4.54 2.61 1.09
CA VAL A 113 -4.31 1.96 2.39
C VAL A 113 -3.99 0.48 2.19
N ASP A 114 -3.60 -0.24 3.24
CA ASP A 114 -3.15 -1.63 3.08
C ASP A 114 -4.35 -2.58 2.96
N SER A 115 -5.38 -2.39 3.78
CA SER A 115 -6.50 -3.35 3.85
C SER A 115 -7.85 -2.73 4.22
N TYR A 116 -8.91 -3.55 4.12
CA TYR A 116 -10.23 -3.20 4.65
C TYR A 116 -10.24 -2.94 6.16
N ALA A 117 -9.38 -3.62 6.93
CA ALA A 117 -9.28 -3.36 8.38
C ALA A 117 -8.88 -1.91 8.67
N ASP A 118 -8.02 -1.33 7.83
CA ASP A 118 -7.56 0.06 7.93
C ASP A 118 -8.70 1.03 7.65
N VAL A 119 -9.50 0.71 6.63
CA VAL A 119 -10.69 1.48 6.25
C VAL A 119 -11.68 1.54 7.41
N VAL A 120 -11.94 0.40 8.08
CA VAL A 120 -12.83 0.34 9.24
C VAL A 120 -12.26 1.09 10.44
N ALA A 121 -10.94 1.01 10.64
CA ALA A 121 -10.23 1.74 11.68
C ALA A 121 -10.08 3.25 11.38
N GLY A 122 -10.53 3.72 10.21
CA GLY A 122 -10.42 5.13 9.81
C GLY A 122 -8.99 5.60 9.55
N ARG A 123 -8.05 4.67 9.28
CA ARG A 123 -6.65 5.01 9.01
C ARG A 123 -6.51 5.70 7.65
N THR A 124 -5.59 6.65 7.56
CA THR A 124 -5.24 7.34 6.32
C THR A 124 -4.03 6.68 5.66
N ALA A 125 -3.90 6.86 4.34
CA ALA A 125 -2.78 6.35 3.56
C ALA A 125 -1.41 6.75 4.13
N GLY A 126 -1.28 8.00 4.61
CA GLY A 126 -0.05 8.51 5.19
C GLY A 126 0.34 7.81 6.49
N VAL A 127 -0.63 7.50 7.36
CA VAL A 127 -0.37 6.76 8.60
C VAL A 127 0.05 5.33 8.30
N VAL A 128 -0.67 4.66 7.39
CA VAL A 128 -0.37 3.28 6.99
C VAL A 128 1.04 3.18 6.37
N GLN A 129 1.39 4.08 5.45
CA GLN A 129 2.72 4.10 4.84
C GLN A 129 3.83 4.38 5.86
N ALA A 130 3.60 5.29 6.81
CA ALA A 130 4.56 5.58 7.86
C ALA A 130 4.77 4.37 8.77
N GLU A 131 3.71 3.67 9.18
CA GLU A 131 3.79 2.46 10.00
C GLU A 131 4.53 1.32 9.27
N SER A 132 4.21 1.07 8.00
CA SER A 132 4.93 0.09 7.18
C SER A 132 6.43 0.42 7.09
N ARG A 133 6.77 1.69 6.86
CA ARG A 133 8.17 2.12 6.84
C ARG A 133 8.87 1.95 8.18
N MET A 134 8.17 2.19 9.29
CA MET A 134 8.69 1.96 10.63
C MET A 134 8.99 0.47 10.87
N GLU A 135 8.13 -0.43 10.38
CA GLU A 135 8.34 -1.87 10.46
C GLU A 135 9.59 -2.32 9.67
N ASP A 136 9.75 -1.82 8.44
CA ASP A 136 10.94 -2.06 7.62
C ASP A 136 12.22 -1.59 8.32
N LEU A 137 12.18 -0.40 8.94
CA LEU A 137 13.32 0.16 9.66
C LEU A 137 13.66 -0.67 10.91
N ARG A 138 12.66 -1.17 11.65
CA ARG A 138 12.87 -2.06 12.78
C ARG A 138 13.56 -3.37 12.34
N SER A 139 13.07 -3.98 11.27
CA SER A 139 13.68 -5.19 10.69
C SER A 139 15.14 -4.97 10.24
N ARG A 140 15.45 -3.79 9.66
CA ARG A 140 16.82 -3.41 9.30
C ARG A 140 17.72 -3.19 10.53
N ILE A 141 17.19 -2.58 11.59
CA ILE A 141 17.90 -2.40 12.86
C ILE A 141 18.26 -3.76 13.46
N ASP A 142 17.30 -4.68 13.54
CA ASP A 142 17.52 -6.02 14.09
C ASP A 142 18.62 -6.76 13.31
N ARG A 143 18.56 -6.73 11.97
CA ARG A 143 19.60 -7.32 11.12
C ARG A 143 20.97 -6.68 11.33
N ALA A 144 21.04 -5.36 11.46
CA ALA A 144 22.30 -4.66 11.68
C ALA A 144 22.88 -4.94 13.07
N LEU A 145 22.04 -5.13 14.09
CA LEU A 145 22.45 -5.59 15.42
C LEU A 145 23.03 -7.01 15.36
N ASP A 146 22.42 -7.93 14.63
CA ASP A 146 22.92 -9.29 14.46
C ASP A 146 24.32 -9.30 13.83
N ILE A 147 24.51 -8.54 12.74
CA ILE A 147 25.82 -8.38 12.09
C ILE A 147 26.84 -7.78 13.05
N TYR A 148 26.47 -6.72 13.77
CA TYR A 148 27.36 -6.06 14.72
C TYR A 148 27.82 -7.01 15.83
N ASN A 149 26.90 -7.77 16.40
CA ASN A 149 27.17 -8.73 17.47
C ASN A 149 28.04 -9.89 16.98
N GLU A 150 27.76 -10.42 15.79
CA GLU A 150 28.53 -11.52 15.20
C GLU A 150 29.96 -11.08 14.85
N VAL A 151 30.12 -9.91 14.24
CA VAL A 151 31.45 -9.34 13.93
C VAL A 151 32.24 -9.10 15.22
N ARG A 152 31.60 -8.59 16.27
CA ARG A 152 32.23 -8.40 17.57
C ARG A 152 32.71 -9.72 18.17
N ARG A 153 31.87 -10.77 18.12
CA ARG A 153 32.22 -12.12 18.57
C ARG A 153 33.44 -12.66 17.82
N LEU A 154 33.45 -12.57 16.49
CA LEU A 154 34.57 -13.03 15.66
C LEU A 154 35.87 -12.25 15.92
N MET A 155 35.78 -10.95 16.25
CA MET A 155 36.94 -10.16 16.65
C MET A 155 37.49 -10.57 18.03
N GLU A 156 36.62 -11.00 18.94
CA GLU A 156 37.01 -11.51 20.27
C GLU A 156 37.65 -12.91 20.18
N GLU A 157 37.26 -13.73 19.19
CA GLU A 157 37.84 -15.06 18.90
C GLU A 157 39.28 -15.01 18.33
N GLY A 158 39.77 -13.83 17.94
CA GLY A 158 41.20 -13.54 17.81
C GLY A 158 41.87 -13.85 16.46
N ASP A 159 41.12 -14.01 15.37
CA ASP A 159 41.72 -14.19 14.02
C ASP A 159 42.32 -12.87 13.48
N GLU A 160 43.61 -12.65 13.78
CA GLU A 160 44.35 -11.43 13.39
C GLU A 160 44.38 -11.20 11.88
N ALA A 161 44.31 -12.25 11.06
CA ALA A 161 44.33 -12.13 9.60
C ALA A 161 43.07 -11.44 9.05
N ARG A 162 41.95 -11.53 9.77
CA ARG A 162 40.64 -10.99 9.34
C ARG A 162 40.20 -9.76 10.12
N ARG A 163 40.99 -9.34 11.11
CA ARG A 163 40.64 -8.25 12.04
C ARG A 163 40.37 -6.92 11.34
N ALA A 164 41.14 -6.60 10.30
CA ALA A 164 40.93 -5.38 9.51
C ALA A 164 39.62 -5.42 8.72
N GLU A 165 39.28 -6.57 8.13
CA GLU A 165 38.04 -6.79 7.38
C GLU A 165 36.81 -6.71 8.30
N LEU A 166 36.88 -7.38 9.47
CA LEU A 166 35.84 -7.34 10.51
C LEU A 166 35.59 -5.91 11.02
N ALA A 167 36.64 -5.10 11.20
CA ALA A 167 36.48 -3.71 11.60
C ALA A 167 35.70 -2.86 10.57
N VAL A 168 35.82 -3.16 9.26
CA VAL A 168 35.03 -2.49 8.22
C VAL A 168 33.55 -2.88 8.35
N PHE A 169 33.24 -4.17 8.47
CA PHE A 169 31.86 -4.64 8.64
C PHE A 169 31.21 -4.08 9.91
N GLN A 170 31.96 -4.00 11.02
CA GLN A 170 31.47 -3.41 12.26
C GLN A 170 31.08 -1.95 12.06
N LYS A 171 31.93 -1.17 11.39
CA LYS A 171 31.66 0.24 11.11
C LYS A 171 30.43 0.42 10.22
N MET A 172 30.29 -0.39 9.18
CA MET A 172 29.11 -0.36 8.29
C MET A 172 27.83 -0.67 9.05
N ALA A 173 27.82 -1.70 9.89
CA ALA A 173 26.67 -2.06 10.72
C ALA A 173 26.31 -0.92 11.69
N GLN A 174 27.30 -0.26 12.29
CA GLN A 174 27.09 0.86 13.20
C GLN A 174 26.51 2.09 12.49
N GLU A 175 26.99 2.41 11.29
CA GLU A 175 26.46 3.50 10.47
C GLU A 175 25.00 3.23 10.06
N GLU A 176 24.69 2.00 9.65
CA GLU A 176 23.33 1.57 9.29
C GLU A 176 22.37 1.66 10.48
N LEU A 177 22.80 1.22 11.68
CA LEU A 177 22.03 1.34 12.92
C LEU A 177 21.68 2.80 13.24
N GLN A 178 22.67 3.70 13.14
CA GLN A 178 22.46 5.12 13.40
C GLN A 178 21.55 5.79 12.36
N ALA A 179 21.66 5.40 11.10
CA ALA A 179 20.79 5.89 10.04
C ALA A 179 19.34 5.45 10.29
N CYS A 180 19.11 4.15 10.45
CA CYS A 180 17.76 3.60 10.62
C CYS A 180 17.09 4.10 11.90
N THR A 181 17.82 4.20 13.02
CA THR A 181 17.28 4.69 14.30
C THR A 181 16.84 6.15 14.21
N ARG A 182 17.58 7.00 13.49
CA ARG A 182 17.21 8.42 13.29
C ARG A 182 15.94 8.55 12.46
N GLU A 183 15.83 7.79 11.38
CA GLU A 183 14.65 7.77 10.51
C GLU A 183 13.41 7.26 11.26
N LEU A 184 13.56 6.19 12.04
CA LEU A 184 12.47 5.60 12.84
C LEU A 184 11.89 6.61 13.83
N ARG A 185 12.73 7.32 14.57
CA ARG A 185 12.29 8.36 15.52
C ARG A 185 11.56 9.52 14.84
N ALA A 186 12.00 9.90 13.64
CA ALA A 186 11.34 10.97 12.88
C ALA A 186 9.92 10.56 12.45
N LEU A 187 9.77 9.31 12.00
CA LEU A 187 8.46 8.76 11.62
C LEU A 187 7.53 8.57 12.82
N GLU A 188 8.03 8.08 13.95
CA GLU A 188 7.25 7.93 15.20
C GLU A 188 6.65 9.27 15.67
N LEU A 189 7.43 10.35 15.56
CA LEU A 189 6.95 11.71 15.87
C LEU A 189 5.85 12.17 14.89
N GLN A 190 6.00 11.90 13.59
CA GLN A 190 5.00 12.27 12.58
C GLN A 190 3.67 11.53 12.78
N VAL A 191 3.70 10.22 13.03
CA VAL A 191 2.47 9.42 13.25
C VAL A 191 1.76 9.86 14.54
N THR A 192 2.51 10.11 15.61
CA THR A 192 1.94 10.57 16.89
C THR A 192 1.30 11.96 16.78
N GLN A 193 1.88 12.85 15.96
CA GLN A 193 1.31 14.17 15.69
C GLN A 193 0.10 14.10 14.76
N GLY A 194 0.11 13.20 13.77
CA GLY A 194 -0.99 12.97 12.84
C GLY A 194 -2.24 12.33 13.48
N ASN A 195 -2.07 11.52 14.53
CA ASN A 195 -3.19 10.92 15.29
C ASN A 195 -3.88 11.90 16.27
N ASN A 196 -3.29 13.07 16.54
CA ASN A 196 -3.81 14.08 17.48
C ASN A 196 -4.40 15.32 16.78
N ALA A 197 -4.49 15.31 15.45
CA ALA A 197 -5.04 16.38 14.62
C ALA A 197 -6.35 15.94 13.96
#